data_AF-A0A2G9ZB15-F1
#
_entry.id   AF-A0A2G9ZB15-F1
#
_cell.length_a   1.000
_cell.length_b   1.000
_cell.length_c   1.000
_cell.angle_alpha   90.00
_cell.angle_beta   90.00
_cell.angle_gamma   90.00
#
_symmetry.space_group_name_H-M   'P 1'
#
loop_
_entity.id
_entity.type
_entity.pdbx_description
1 polymer ?
#
loop_
_entity_poly.entity_id
_entity_poly.type
_entity_poly.pdbx_seq_one_letter_code
_entity_poly.pdbx_strand_id
1 'polypeptide(L)'
;MNINIIKTYNDLAINTYHVNPKVFIFLMVASVPFYYLGWILIGKEIVQFKKKYYIEKKGKISDIILEKKFSFALLINRIAWVAPYIYVIFFGRNIPIWFWFIFFGWIIFGAYLFSLRLKKMIQNR
;
A
#
# COMPACT_ATOMS: atom_id res chain seq x y z
N MET A 1 -28.15 -5.19 12.68
CA MET A 1 -27.21 -5.92 11.80
C MET A 1 -26.06 -6.41 12.66
N ASN A 2 -26.04 -7.69 13.04
CA ASN A 2 -25.00 -8.21 13.94
C ASN A 2 -23.78 -8.58 13.08
N ILE A 3 -22.89 -7.61 12.86
CA ILE A 3 -21.72 -7.77 12.00
C ILE A 3 -20.67 -8.55 12.79
N ASN A 4 -20.80 -9.87 12.82
CA ASN A 4 -19.72 -10.70 13.33
C ASN A 4 -18.60 -10.74 12.29
N ILE A 5 -17.71 -9.75 12.36
CA ILE A 5 -16.58 -9.53 11.43
C ILE A 5 -15.77 -10.81 11.20
N ILE A 6 -15.57 -11.59 12.27
CA ILE A 6 -14.86 -12.86 12.22
C ILE A 6 -15.59 -13.88 11.35
N LYS A 7 -16.92 -13.96 11.47
CA LYS A 7 -17.75 -14.85 10.65
C LYS A 7 -17.67 -14.43 9.18
N THR A 8 -17.76 -13.15 8.88
CA THR A 8 -17.64 -12.63 7.51
C THR A 8 -16.31 -12.99 6.88
N TYR A 9 -15.19 -12.81 7.59
CA TYR A 9 -13.87 -13.17 7.05
C TYR A 9 -13.66 -14.69 6.95
N ASN A 10 -14.28 -15.47 7.84
CA ASN A 10 -14.26 -16.92 7.75
C ASN A 10 -15.01 -17.41 6.50
N ASP A 11 -16.22 -16.89 6.28
CA ASP A 11 -17.04 -17.20 5.10
C ASP A 11 -16.32 -16.78 3.82
N LEU A 12 -15.66 -15.61 3.81
CA LEU A 12 -14.86 -15.13 2.68
C LEU A 12 -13.66 -16.06 2.39
N ALA A 13 -12.94 -16.47 3.44
CA ALA A 13 -11.78 -17.33 3.32
C ALA A 13 -12.14 -18.72 2.78
N ILE A 14 -13.25 -19.32 3.26
CA ILE A 14 -13.69 -20.65 2.83
C ILE A 14 -14.37 -20.59 1.47
N ASN A 15 -15.42 -19.77 1.33
CA ASN A 15 -16.33 -19.85 0.19
C ASN A 15 -15.82 -19.09 -1.04
N THR A 16 -15.05 -18.03 -0.84
CA THR A 16 -14.50 -17.23 -1.95
C THR A 16 -13.08 -17.64 -2.25
N TYR A 17 -12.20 -17.54 -1.26
CA TYR A 17 -10.76 -17.69 -1.46
C TYR A 17 -10.25 -19.12 -1.35
N HIS A 18 -11.04 -20.05 -0.79
CA HIS A 18 -10.68 -21.44 -0.59
C HIS A 18 -9.33 -21.61 0.15
N VAL A 19 -9.08 -20.76 1.15
CA VAL A 19 -7.86 -20.77 1.97
C VAL A 19 -8.18 -21.15 3.41
N ASN A 20 -7.15 -21.53 4.18
CA ASN A 20 -7.31 -21.73 5.62
C ASN A 20 -7.79 -20.43 6.30
N PRO A 21 -8.99 -20.41 6.91
CA PRO A 21 -9.59 -19.20 7.47
C PRO A 21 -8.79 -18.67 8.65
N LYS A 22 -8.12 -19.53 9.43
CA LYS A 22 -7.33 -19.08 10.60
C LYS A 22 -6.13 -18.24 10.16
N VAL A 23 -5.41 -18.69 9.13
CA VAL A 23 -4.24 -17.98 8.58
C VAL A 23 -4.69 -16.67 7.92
N PHE A 24 -5.77 -16.71 7.15
CA PHE A 24 -6.32 -15.52 6.50
C PHE A 24 -6.76 -14.46 7.51
N ILE A 25 -7.54 -14.84 8.53
CA ILE A 25 -7.99 -13.94 9.60
C ILE A 25 -6.78 -13.41 10.39
N PHE A 26 -5.81 -14.26 10.70
CA PHE A 26 -4.58 -13.81 11.37
C PHE A 26 -3.86 -12.74 10.56
N LEU A 27 -3.67 -12.93 9.25
CA LEU A 27 -3.05 -11.94 8.37
C LEU A 27 -3.85 -10.65 8.27
N MET A 28 -5.18 -10.75 8.21
CA MET A 28 -6.08 -9.60 8.23
C MET A 28 -5.94 -8.79 9.53
N VAL A 29 -5.93 -9.45 10.69
CA VAL A 29 -5.80 -8.78 11.99
C VAL A 29 -4.39 -8.23 12.19
N ALA A 30 -3.37 -9.00 11.83
CA ALA A 30 -1.99 -8.60 11.98
C ALA A 30 -1.61 -7.43 11.08
N SER A 31 -2.24 -7.28 9.90
CA SER A 31 -1.96 -6.19 8.97
C SER A 31 -2.59 -4.86 9.38
N VAL A 32 -3.70 -4.87 10.13
CA VAL A 32 -4.40 -3.68 10.62
C VAL A 32 -3.47 -2.67 11.31
N PRO A 33 -2.66 -3.01 12.34
CA PRO A 33 -1.81 -2.04 13.01
C PRO A 33 -0.78 -1.42 12.05
N PHE A 34 -0.18 -2.21 11.15
CA PHE A 34 0.80 -1.70 10.18
C PHE A 34 0.15 -0.82 9.11
N TYR A 35 -1.08 -1.13 8.71
CA TYR A 35 -1.84 -0.32 7.77
C TYR A 35 -2.10 1.08 8.34
N TYR A 36 -2.63 1.17 9.57
CA TYR A 36 -2.89 2.46 10.21
C TYR A 36 -1.61 3.21 10.56
N LEU A 37 -0.57 2.51 11.04
CA LEU A 37 0.75 3.10 11.27
C LEU A 37 1.32 3.71 9.99
N GLY A 38 1.20 3.01 8.86
CA GLY A 38 1.61 3.52 7.56
C GLY A 38 0.90 4.82 7.19
N TRP A 39 -0.42 4.92 7.41
CA TRP A 39 -1.18 6.16 7.18
C TRP A 39 -0.75 7.31 8.08
N ILE A 40 -0.51 7.04 9.37
CA ILE A 40 -0.04 8.06 10.32
C ILE A 40 1.33 8.61 9.90
N LEU A 41 2.25 7.71 9.51
CA LEU A 41 3.57 8.11 9.02
C LEU A 41 3.48 8.91 7.73
N ILE A 42 2.69 8.47 6.75
CA ILE A 42 2.43 9.21 5.50
C ILE A 42 1.91 10.62 5.81
N GLY A 43 0.90 10.73 6.68
CA GLY A 43 0.32 12.02 7.06
C GLY A 43 1.33 12.94 7.74
N LYS A 44 2.15 12.39 8.66
CA LYS A 44 3.21 13.14 9.33
C LYS A 44 4.24 13.68 8.33
N GLU A 45 4.69 12.88 7.38
CA GLU A 45 5.66 13.30 6.36
C GLU A 45 5.05 14.34 5.41
N ILE A 46 3.76 14.24 5.06
CA ILE A 46 3.05 15.29 4.28
C ILE A 46 3.04 16.62 5.00
N VAL A 47 2.71 16.63 6.30
CA VAL A 47 2.69 17.87 7.10
C VAL A 47 4.09 18.48 7.21
N GLN A 48 5.11 17.65 7.47
CA GLN A 48 6.51 18.10 7.53
C GLN A 48 7.00 18.66 6.19
N PHE A 49 6.70 17.98 5.09
CA PHE A 49 7.05 18.42 3.75
C PHE A 49 6.36 19.74 3.40
N LYS A 50 5.06 19.88 3.70
CA LYS A 50 4.32 21.13 3.44
C LYS A 50 4.89 22.31 4.23
N LYS A 51 5.26 22.08 5.49
CA LYS A 51 5.91 23.10 6.34
C LYS A 51 7.25 23.54 5.74
N LYS A 52 8.09 22.58 5.32
CA LYS A 52 9.38 22.85 4.69
C LYS A 52 9.21 23.60 3.36
N TYR A 53 8.30 23.15 2.51
CA TYR A 53 8.00 23.76 1.21
C TYR A 53 7.55 25.21 1.35
N TYR A 54 6.66 25.51 2.31
CA TYR A 54 6.14 26.86 2.51
C TYR A 54 7.21 27.83 3.05
N ILE A 55 8.07 27.35 3.96
CA ILE A 55 9.14 28.17 4.58
C ILE A 55 10.28 28.41 3.60
N GLU A 56 10.74 27.38 2.90
CA GLU A 56 11.93 27.44 2.05
C GLU A 56 11.64 27.85 0.61
N LYS A 57 10.35 27.83 0.18
CA LYS A 57 9.89 28.04 -1.22
C LYS A 57 10.73 27.28 -2.27
N LYS A 58 11.33 26.17 -1.87
CA LYS A 58 12.20 25.33 -2.71
C LYS A 58 11.60 23.94 -2.83
N GLY A 59 11.46 23.48 -4.07
CA GLY A 59 10.97 22.14 -4.41
C GLY A 59 9.73 22.17 -5.29
N LYS A 60 9.34 21.01 -5.81
CA LYS A 60 8.02 20.76 -6.43
C LYS A 60 7.23 19.83 -5.51
N ILE A 61 5.90 19.90 -5.55
CA ILE A 61 5.03 18.98 -4.79
C ILE A 61 5.35 17.51 -5.11
N SER A 62 5.82 17.21 -6.33
CA SER A 62 6.28 15.88 -6.73
C SER A 62 7.45 15.33 -5.92
N ASP A 63 8.23 16.19 -5.26
CA ASP A 63 9.44 15.78 -4.55
C ASP A 63 9.11 15.02 -3.25
N ILE A 64 7.88 15.18 -2.70
CA ILE A 64 7.44 14.42 -1.52
C ILE A 64 7.46 12.92 -1.76
N ILE A 65 7.12 12.47 -2.97
CA ILE A 65 7.06 11.05 -3.33
C ILE A 65 8.47 10.43 -3.30
N LEU A 66 9.50 11.27 -3.46
CA LEU A 66 10.91 10.90 -3.47
C LEU A 66 11.56 10.97 -2.09
N GLU A 67 10.88 11.54 -1.08
CA GLU A 67 11.39 11.57 0.28
C GLU A 67 11.45 10.15 0.85
N LYS A 68 12.64 9.70 1.25
CA LYS A 68 12.90 8.32 1.69
C LYS A 68 11.91 7.88 2.78
N LYS A 69 11.59 8.79 3.71
CA LYS A 69 10.63 8.53 4.80
C LYS A 69 9.22 8.35 4.29
N PHE A 70 8.78 9.20 3.35
CA PHE A 70 7.48 9.09 2.72
C PHE A 70 7.37 7.80 1.90
N SER A 71 8.36 7.49 1.06
CA SER A 71 8.35 6.26 0.25
C SER A 71 8.34 5.01 1.14
N PHE A 72 9.08 5.02 2.26
CA PHE A 72 9.09 3.91 3.21
C PHE A 72 7.75 3.75 3.95
N ALA A 73 7.15 4.86 4.41
CA ALA A 73 5.83 4.84 5.03
C ALA A 73 4.75 4.33 4.06
N LEU A 74 4.82 4.76 2.79
CA LEU A 74 3.97 4.25 1.72
C LEU A 74 4.17 2.76 1.50
N LEU A 75 5.43 2.28 1.47
CA LEU A 75 5.74 0.87 1.32
C LEU A 75 5.13 0.01 2.44
N ILE A 76 5.31 0.40 3.71
CA ILE A 76 4.74 -0.32 4.86
C ILE A 76 3.22 -0.40 4.73
N ASN A 77 2.57 0.73 4.44
CA ASN A 77 1.12 0.78 4.29
C ASN A 77 0.64 -0.16 3.17
N ARG A 78 1.35 -0.20 2.04
CA ARG A 78 1.00 -1.04 0.90
C ARG A 78 1.23 -2.50 1.18
N ILE A 79 2.36 -2.89 1.77
CA ILE A 79 2.65 -4.27 2.14
C ILE A 79 1.58 -4.79 3.11
N ALA A 80 1.24 -4.00 4.13
CA ALA A 80 0.18 -4.35 5.07
C ALA A 80 -1.16 -4.57 4.35
N TRP A 81 -1.50 -3.68 3.41
CA TRP A 81 -2.73 -3.78 2.64
C TRP A 81 -2.80 -5.03 1.76
N VAL A 82 -1.70 -5.40 1.08
CA VAL A 82 -1.69 -6.58 0.19
C VAL A 82 -1.43 -7.91 0.90
N ALA A 83 -0.87 -7.92 2.10
CA ALA A 83 -0.44 -9.12 2.82
C ALA A 83 -1.47 -10.28 2.84
N PRO A 84 -2.74 -10.07 3.24
CA PRO A 84 -3.74 -11.16 3.23
C PRO A 84 -4.04 -11.67 1.82
N TYR A 85 -3.98 -10.81 0.80
CA TYR A 85 -4.21 -11.18 -0.60
C TYR A 85 -3.01 -11.89 -1.23
N ILE A 86 -1.78 -11.59 -0.79
CA ILE A 86 -0.58 -12.36 -1.16
C ILE A 86 -0.76 -13.82 -0.76
N TYR A 87 -1.25 -14.07 0.45
CA TYR A 87 -1.56 -15.43 0.88
C TYR A 87 -2.61 -16.11 -0.01
N VAL A 88 -3.66 -15.39 -0.41
CA VAL A 88 -4.65 -15.91 -1.37
C VAL A 88 -4.05 -16.17 -2.76
N ILE A 89 -3.10 -15.37 -3.22
CA ILE A 89 -2.40 -15.61 -4.49
C ILE A 89 -1.65 -16.94 -4.48
N PHE A 90 -0.96 -17.26 -3.39
CA PHE A 90 -0.15 -18.46 -3.32
C PHE A 90 -0.92 -19.73 -2.94
N PHE A 91 -1.98 -19.61 -2.13
CA PHE A 91 -2.65 -20.76 -1.52
C PHE A 91 -4.15 -20.83 -1.79
N GLY A 92 -4.73 -19.81 -2.43
CA GLY A 92 -6.17 -19.68 -2.65
C GLY A 92 -6.58 -19.72 -4.12
N ARG A 93 -7.85 -19.41 -4.34
CA ARG A 93 -8.48 -19.27 -5.66
C ARG A 93 -9.32 -18.00 -5.69
N ASN A 94 -9.65 -17.54 -6.90
CA ASN A 94 -10.64 -16.48 -7.12
C ASN A 94 -10.30 -15.13 -6.45
N ILE A 95 -9.13 -14.59 -6.76
CA ILE A 95 -8.75 -13.23 -6.35
C ILE A 95 -9.70 -12.23 -7.04
N PRO A 96 -10.22 -11.22 -6.32
CA PRO A 96 -11.12 -10.26 -6.92
C PRO A 96 -10.45 -9.49 -8.07
N ILE A 97 -11.16 -9.29 -9.19
CA ILE A 97 -10.60 -8.59 -10.36
C ILE A 97 -10.15 -7.15 -10.04
N TRP A 98 -10.83 -6.48 -9.11
CA TRP A 98 -10.46 -5.15 -8.65
C TRP A 98 -9.06 -5.10 -8.01
N PHE A 99 -8.62 -6.19 -7.37
CA PHE A 99 -7.28 -6.29 -6.82
C PHE A 99 -6.23 -6.21 -7.94
N TRP A 100 -6.46 -6.91 -9.05
CA TRP A 100 -5.54 -6.90 -10.20
C TRP A 100 -5.44 -5.51 -10.84
N PHE A 101 -6.55 -4.80 -11.01
CA PHE A 101 -6.54 -3.43 -11.52
C PHE A 101 -5.69 -2.51 -10.66
N ILE A 102 -5.84 -2.59 -9.34
CA ILE A 102 -5.04 -1.81 -8.41
C ILE A 102 -3.58 -2.25 -8.51
N PHE A 103 -3.28 -3.54 -8.39
CA PHE A 103 -1.93 -4.09 -8.41
C PHE A 103 -1.15 -3.70 -9.66
N PHE A 104 -1.70 -3.89 -10.86
CA PHE A 104 -1.06 -3.47 -12.11
C PHE A 104 -0.99 -1.96 -12.26
N GLY A 105 -2.02 -1.23 -11.84
CA GLY A 105 -1.99 0.23 -11.78
C GLY A 105 -0.79 0.76 -10.97
N TRP A 106 -0.47 0.10 -9.86
CA TRP A 106 0.71 0.42 -9.03
C TRP A 106 2.03 0.12 -9.74
N ILE A 107 2.16 -1.02 -10.42
CA ILE A 107 3.38 -1.36 -11.18
C ILE A 107 3.63 -0.31 -12.27
N ILE A 108 2.60 0.04 -13.03
CA ILE A 108 2.69 1.03 -14.11
C ILE A 108 3.06 2.40 -13.54
N PHE A 109 2.39 2.82 -12.46
CA PHE A 109 2.67 4.10 -11.81
C PHE A 109 4.12 4.15 -11.25
N GLY A 110 4.58 3.07 -10.63
CA GLY A 110 5.95 2.95 -10.14
C GLY A 110 6.99 3.01 -11.27
N ALA A 111 6.75 2.29 -12.37
CA ALA A 111 7.60 2.31 -13.55
C ALA A 111 7.68 3.71 -14.19
N TYR A 112 6.55 4.42 -14.24
CA TYR A 112 6.48 5.79 -14.72
C TYR A 112 7.32 6.76 -13.85
N LEU A 113 7.20 6.68 -12.52
CA LEU A 113 8.00 7.50 -11.62
C LEU A 113 9.50 7.18 -11.73
N PHE A 114 9.85 5.91 -11.92
CA PHE A 114 11.23 5.50 -12.14
C PHE A 114 11.81 6.05 -13.44
N SER A 115 11.06 6.00 -14.54
CA SER A 115 11.52 6.51 -15.85
C SER A 115 11.73 8.03 -15.82
N LEU A 116 10.86 8.78 -15.14
CA LEU A 116 11.05 10.22 -14.90
C LEU A 116 12.37 10.51 -14.19
N ARG A 117 12.73 9.69 -13.18
CA ARG A 117 13.99 9.83 -12.44
C ARG A 117 15.20 9.54 -13.33
N LEU A 118 15.13 8.49 -14.14
CA LEU A 118 16.20 8.12 -15.07
C LEU A 118 16.48 9.28 -16.05
N LYS A 119 15.42 9.86 -16.60
CA LYS A 119 15.51 11.03 -17.50
C LYS A 119 16.16 12.23 -16.84
N LYS A 120 15.80 12.54 -15.59
CA LYS A 120 16.38 13.66 -14.82
C LYS A 120 17.87 13.46 -14.54
N MET A 121 18.31 12.23 -14.24
CA MET A 121 19.73 11.93 -14.03
C MET A 121 20.56 12.05 -15.31
N ILE A 122 19.98 11.70 -16.46
CA ILE A 122 20.64 11.80 -17.77
C ILE A 122 20.74 13.27 -18.22
N GLN A 123 19.71 14.09 -18.02
CA GLN A 123 19.71 15.51 -18.43
C GLN A 123 20.54 16.44 -17.53
N ASN A 124 20.85 16.04 -16.31
CA ASN A 124 21.71 16.81 -15.38
C ASN A 124 23.20 16.40 -15.48
N ARG A 125 23.57 15.58 -16.47
CA ARG A 125 24.95 15.33 -16.89
C ARG A 125 25.20 16.05 -18.20
#